data_AF-A0A0D6M3A9-F1
#
_entry.id   AF-A0A0D6M3A9-F1
#
_cell.length_a   1.000
_cell.length_b   1.000
_cell.length_c   1.000
_cell.angle_alpha   90.00
_cell.angle_beta   90.00
_cell.angle_gamma   90.00
#
_symmetry.space_group_name_H-M   'P 1'
#
loop_
_entity.id
_entity.type
_entity.pdbx_description
1 polymer ?
#
loop_
_entity_poly.entity_id
_entity_poly.type
_entity_poly.pdbx_seq_one_letter_code
_entity_poly.pdbx_strand_id
1 'polypeptide(L)'
;MKKTGQLDVYEYAKTLVNARPHLIDSVDQYQFIYEALAEAVMCNVQPIQMHQLKDRSSMYKAKKNRELMESQDNHENKLLLHLTHPLRIGDCAGGHRLENRGKNRDVMVVPPDHARPYLQTLHGESKDYTYINAVEVDGFTRKAEFIVTEWPKQSTIDSFWTLIYDHSCHTVVNLSNQGNPRHYPTFIHNKGKASYGPFIVEVLNYHQYPAMTSHMVKVMKRTTGTPRSSPKGRRSKTPSLQREETPGRNGVPLGQSFRLKPQYRGHLHGADTDENSRSPSPIPPTSYSHRTGRLHSPRRRLSRSADALHDRDPYREKGAADIRRLLNIRREKSDLQKETTKQIQKLTFMISDIMSSGASNQQIDTEVRICCVIQVRMWPIENKVPLSTTGLMDVIKMARSWRRRAPDRPETKPTIVMSHNGVSRVGVYIGANICIDQMDTDHEVDVFHAVKMMRINRPQLIDMKDEYKYLYDVMLHWYMTNPEYRIYDKDDTADEDGSRPSSARQSVRDKDRWLRGQNSVRKDPHKIADNN
;
A
#
# COMPACT_ATOMS: atom_id res chain seq x y z
N MET A 1 -32.67 -5.89 -17.01
CA MET A 1 -31.51 -4.98 -17.18
C MET A 1 -30.80 -5.24 -18.50
N LYS A 2 -29.69 -6.00 -18.57
CA LYS A 2 -28.84 -6.12 -19.79
C LYS A 2 -29.57 -6.46 -21.11
N LYS A 3 -30.69 -7.19 -21.08
CA LYS A 3 -31.52 -7.50 -22.28
C LYS A 3 -32.68 -6.54 -22.55
N THR A 4 -33.12 -5.76 -21.55
CA THR A 4 -34.46 -5.13 -21.52
C THR A 4 -34.45 -3.65 -21.12
N GLY A 5 -33.33 -3.10 -20.66
CA GLY A 5 -33.24 -1.78 -20.02
C GLY A 5 -33.89 -1.71 -18.61
N GLN A 6 -34.95 -2.48 -18.37
CA GLN A 6 -35.80 -2.40 -17.18
C GLN A 6 -35.34 -3.31 -16.01
N LEU A 7 -35.80 -3.00 -14.80
CA LEU A 7 -35.64 -3.80 -13.59
C LEU A 7 -37.02 -3.97 -12.92
N ASP A 8 -37.36 -5.20 -12.57
CA ASP A 8 -38.54 -5.55 -11.77
C ASP A 8 -38.08 -6.52 -10.67
N VAL A 9 -37.66 -5.96 -9.54
CA VAL A 9 -37.15 -6.76 -8.41
C VAL A 9 -38.31 -7.50 -7.73
N TYR A 10 -39.51 -6.90 -7.72
CA TYR A 10 -40.67 -7.43 -7.02
C TYR A 10 -41.18 -8.73 -7.66
N GLU A 11 -41.47 -8.74 -8.96
CA GLU A 11 -42.05 -9.92 -9.62
C GLU A 11 -41.03 -11.07 -9.70
N TYR A 12 -39.73 -10.76 -9.81
CA TYR A 12 -38.65 -11.76 -9.69
C TYR A 12 -38.51 -12.31 -8.27
N ALA A 13 -38.53 -11.47 -7.23
CA ALA A 13 -38.47 -11.92 -5.84
C ALA A 13 -39.68 -12.78 -5.46
N LYS A 14 -40.88 -12.38 -5.86
CA LYS A 14 -42.13 -13.13 -5.77
C LYS A 14 -42.03 -14.49 -6.48
N THR A 15 -41.49 -14.52 -7.70
CA THR A 15 -41.25 -15.77 -8.45
C THR A 15 -40.28 -16.70 -7.69
N LEU A 16 -39.20 -16.15 -7.14
CA LEU A 16 -38.20 -16.90 -6.37
C LEU A 16 -38.78 -17.47 -5.07
N VAL A 17 -39.54 -16.67 -4.29
CA VAL A 17 -40.16 -17.10 -3.02
C VAL A 17 -41.29 -18.10 -3.26
N ASN A 18 -42.05 -17.97 -4.37
CA ASN A 18 -43.03 -18.97 -4.78
C ASN A 18 -42.38 -20.32 -5.19
N ALA A 19 -41.21 -20.27 -5.83
CA ALA A 19 -40.45 -21.47 -6.19
C ALA A 19 -39.73 -22.12 -4.99
N ARG A 20 -39.34 -21.32 -3.99
CA ARG A 20 -38.77 -21.78 -2.72
C ARG A 20 -39.07 -20.77 -1.60
N PRO A 21 -39.97 -21.08 -0.65
CA PRO A 21 -40.20 -20.26 0.53
C PRO A 21 -38.89 -19.97 1.29
N HIS A 22 -38.83 -18.81 1.93
CA HIS A 22 -37.67 -18.32 2.69
C HIS A 22 -36.37 -18.13 1.87
N LEU A 23 -36.44 -17.97 0.54
CA LEU A 23 -35.25 -17.65 -0.27
C LEU A 23 -34.81 -16.17 -0.16
N ILE A 24 -35.76 -15.28 0.16
CA ILE A 24 -35.52 -13.90 0.57
C ILE A 24 -36.38 -13.72 1.82
N ASP A 25 -35.75 -13.63 2.99
CA ASP A 25 -36.39 -13.85 4.30
C ASP A 25 -36.27 -12.63 5.25
N SER A 26 -35.67 -11.54 4.78
CA SER A 26 -35.65 -10.27 5.52
C SER A 26 -35.78 -9.05 4.59
N VAL A 27 -36.23 -7.93 5.18
CA VAL A 27 -36.27 -6.63 4.50
C VAL A 27 -34.86 -6.19 4.08
N ASP A 28 -33.85 -6.43 4.91
CA ASP A 28 -32.46 -6.09 4.63
C ASP A 28 -31.92 -6.84 3.39
N GLN A 29 -32.26 -8.11 3.23
CA GLN A 29 -31.91 -8.88 2.02
C GLN A 29 -32.60 -8.32 0.78
N TYR A 30 -33.88 -7.94 0.90
CA TYR A 30 -34.64 -7.36 -0.22
C TYR A 30 -34.09 -5.97 -0.61
N GLN A 31 -33.74 -5.13 0.38
CA GLN A 31 -33.08 -3.84 0.16
C GLN A 31 -31.70 -4.01 -0.48
N PHE A 32 -30.88 -4.95 0.00
CA PHE A 32 -29.56 -5.24 -0.55
C PHE A 32 -29.62 -5.64 -2.04
N ILE A 33 -30.69 -6.32 -2.49
CA ILE A 33 -30.90 -6.61 -3.92
C ILE A 33 -31.07 -5.30 -4.72
N TYR A 34 -31.83 -4.32 -4.22
CA TYR A 34 -31.94 -3.00 -4.85
C TYR A 34 -30.61 -2.24 -4.81
N GLU A 35 -29.86 -2.28 -3.72
CA GLU A 35 -28.55 -1.62 -3.58
C GLU A 35 -27.54 -2.20 -4.58
N ALA A 36 -27.43 -3.53 -4.66
CA ALA A 36 -26.54 -4.21 -5.61
C ALA A 36 -26.92 -3.96 -7.08
N LEU A 37 -28.22 -3.84 -7.39
CA LEU A 37 -28.70 -3.51 -8.74
C LEU A 37 -28.51 -2.03 -9.09
N ALA A 38 -28.72 -1.11 -8.15
CA ALA A 38 -28.43 0.30 -8.32
C ALA A 38 -26.92 0.52 -8.51
N GLU A 39 -26.09 -0.16 -7.71
CA GLU A 39 -24.65 -0.23 -7.91
C GLU A 39 -24.29 -0.72 -9.31
N ALA A 40 -24.86 -1.85 -9.77
CA ALA A 40 -24.56 -2.40 -11.10
C ALA A 40 -25.04 -1.53 -12.28
N VAL A 41 -26.02 -0.64 -12.06
CA VAL A 41 -26.44 0.39 -13.04
C VAL A 41 -25.47 1.58 -13.03
N MET A 42 -25.06 2.04 -11.85
CA MET A 42 -24.14 3.18 -11.70
C MET A 42 -22.70 2.83 -12.11
N CYS A 43 -22.21 1.65 -11.75
CA CYS A 43 -20.85 1.16 -11.99
C CYS A 43 -20.68 0.56 -13.38
N ASN A 44 -21.38 1.06 -14.40
CA ASN A 44 -21.32 0.53 -15.77
C ASN A 44 -20.01 0.88 -16.52
N VAL A 45 -18.91 1.05 -15.78
CA VAL A 45 -17.54 1.04 -16.29
C VAL A 45 -17.29 -0.36 -16.85
N GLN A 46 -16.87 -0.45 -18.11
CA GLN A 46 -16.47 -1.72 -18.72
C GLN A 46 -14.94 -1.86 -18.59
N PRO A 47 -14.43 -3.07 -18.28
CA PRO A 47 -13.00 -3.38 -18.36
C PRO A 47 -12.42 -3.06 -19.74
N ILE A 48 -11.16 -2.62 -19.74
CA ILE A 48 -10.46 -2.19 -20.96
C ILE A 48 -9.55 -3.32 -21.43
N GLN A 49 -9.87 -3.88 -22.60
CA GLN A 49 -9.07 -4.92 -23.24
C GLN A 49 -7.66 -4.39 -23.52
N MET A 50 -6.61 -5.18 -23.21
CA MET A 50 -5.23 -4.65 -23.10
C MET A 50 -4.74 -3.83 -24.31
N HIS A 51 -5.10 -4.20 -25.54
CA HIS A 51 -4.70 -3.45 -26.75
C HIS A 51 -5.24 -2.01 -26.77
N GLN A 52 -6.42 -1.76 -26.18
CA GLN A 52 -7.11 -0.46 -26.13
C GLN A 52 -6.46 0.53 -25.15
N LEU A 53 -5.50 0.09 -24.33
CA LEU A 53 -4.73 0.98 -23.45
C LEU A 53 -3.96 2.04 -24.26
N LYS A 54 -3.49 1.67 -25.47
CA LYS A 54 -2.88 2.60 -26.44
C LYS A 54 -3.87 3.69 -26.84
N ASP A 55 -5.12 3.32 -27.10
CA ASP A 55 -6.18 4.21 -27.54
C ASP A 55 -6.63 5.17 -26.42
N ARG A 56 -6.88 4.66 -25.19
CA ARG A 56 -7.22 5.51 -24.02
C ARG A 56 -6.14 6.55 -23.75
N SER A 57 -4.87 6.16 -23.78
CA SER A 57 -3.75 7.11 -23.62
C SER A 57 -3.70 8.13 -24.76
N SER A 58 -4.07 7.74 -25.99
CA SER A 58 -4.14 8.67 -27.12
C SER A 58 -5.20 9.77 -26.96
N MET A 59 -6.30 9.52 -26.22
CA MET A 59 -7.40 10.48 -26.06
C MET A 59 -6.96 11.78 -25.38
N TYR A 60 -5.97 11.74 -24.49
CA TYR A 60 -5.40 12.92 -23.85
C TYR A 60 -4.66 13.88 -24.80
N LYS A 61 -4.32 13.45 -26.03
CA LYS A 61 -3.59 14.26 -27.02
C LYS A 61 -4.45 15.35 -27.67
N ALA A 62 -5.75 15.12 -27.83
CA ALA A 62 -6.66 16.03 -28.53
C ALA A 62 -7.58 16.74 -27.53
N LYS A 63 -7.69 18.08 -27.58
CA LYS A 63 -8.39 18.89 -26.57
C LYS A 63 -9.80 18.38 -26.23
N LYS A 64 -10.65 18.14 -27.24
CA LYS A 64 -12.02 17.64 -27.07
C LYS A 64 -12.08 16.27 -26.40
N ASN A 65 -11.15 15.38 -26.74
CA ASN A 65 -11.09 14.02 -26.20
C ASN A 65 -10.54 14.03 -24.77
N ARG A 66 -9.60 14.93 -24.45
CA ARG A 66 -9.13 15.18 -23.08
C ARG A 66 -10.24 15.70 -22.18
N GLU A 67 -11.07 16.64 -22.64
CA GLU A 67 -12.21 17.16 -21.89
C GLU A 67 -13.25 16.07 -21.59
N LEU A 68 -13.46 15.14 -22.52
CA LEU A 68 -14.27 13.94 -22.30
C LEU A 68 -13.64 12.99 -21.27
N MET A 69 -12.35 12.67 -21.41
CA MET A 69 -11.61 11.83 -20.45
C MET A 69 -11.65 12.40 -19.04
N GLU A 70 -11.41 13.70 -18.90
CA GLU A 70 -11.40 14.37 -17.59
C GLU A 70 -12.79 14.40 -16.95
N SER A 71 -13.86 14.39 -17.74
CA SER A 71 -15.24 14.21 -17.27
C SER A 71 -15.51 12.78 -16.82
N GLN A 72 -15.03 11.77 -17.56
CA GLN A 72 -15.11 10.35 -17.20
C GLN A 72 -14.36 10.07 -15.88
N ASP A 73 -13.08 10.45 -15.77
CA ASP A 73 -12.31 10.32 -14.53
C ASP A 73 -13.02 11.01 -13.33
N ASN A 74 -13.66 12.17 -13.56
CA ASN A 74 -14.39 12.91 -12.53
C ASN A 74 -15.67 12.19 -12.10
N HIS A 75 -16.34 11.48 -13.02
CA HIS A 75 -17.52 10.67 -12.74
C HIS A 75 -17.12 9.38 -12.00
N GLU A 76 -16.10 8.68 -12.49
CA GLU A 76 -15.50 7.50 -11.84
C GLU A 76 -15.07 7.82 -10.39
N ASN A 77 -14.37 8.93 -10.15
CA ASN A 77 -14.00 9.32 -8.79
C ASN A 77 -15.20 9.68 -7.89
N LYS A 78 -16.27 10.29 -8.44
CA LYS A 78 -17.51 10.54 -7.68
C LYS A 78 -18.21 9.24 -7.31
N LEU A 79 -18.24 8.27 -8.21
CA LEU A 79 -18.79 6.94 -7.94
C LEU A 79 -17.96 6.22 -6.86
N LEU A 80 -16.61 6.23 -6.95
CA LEU A 80 -15.75 5.66 -5.90
C LEU A 80 -16.07 6.27 -4.52
N LEU A 81 -16.14 7.61 -4.41
CA LEU A 81 -16.48 8.28 -3.16
C LEU A 81 -17.89 7.96 -2.64
N HIS A 82 -18.84 7.68 -3.53
CA HIS A 82 -20.19 7.24 -3.16
C HIS A 82 -20.20 5.79 -2.65
N LEU A 83 -19.42 4.89 -3.27
CA LEU A 83 -19.44 3.45 -3.03
C LEU A 83 -18.47 2.98 -1.92
N THR A 84 -17.42 3.76 -1.64
CA THR A 84 -16.44 3.46 -0.59
C THR A 84 -16.58 4.50 0.53
N HIS A 85 -17.62 4.31 1.34
CA HIS A 85 -17.99 5.25 2.40
C HIS A 85 -16.82 5.48 3.39
N PRO A 86 -16.65 6.70 3.95
CA PRO A 86 -15.72 6.95 5.04
C PRO A 86 -16.04 6.08 6.26
N LEU A 87 -15.01 5.48 6.86
CA LEU A 87 -15.12 4.71 8.10
C LEU A 87 -15.58 5.62 9.25
N ARG A 88 -16.51 5.13 10.07
CA ARG A 88 -17.03 5.85 11.25
C ARG A 88 -16.10 5.58 12.44
N ILE A 89 -16.13 6.46 13.43
CA ILE A 89 -15.33 6.30 14.67
C ILE A 89 -15.59 4.95 15.37
N GLY A 90 -16.82 4.43 15.28
CA GLY A 90 -17.20 3.11 15.79
C GLY A 90 -16.61 1.92 15.03
N ASP A 91 -16.34 2.08 13.72
CA ASP A 91 -15.73 1.03 12.88
C ASP A 91 -14.22 0.91 13.19
N CYS A 92 -13.60 2.01 13.62
CA CYS A 92 -12.18 2.14 13.97
C CYS A 92 -11.92 2.25 15.49
N ALA A 93 -12.86 1.80 16.32
CA ALA A 93 -12.90 2.09 17.76
C ALA A 93 -11.60 1.73 18.50
N GLY A 94 -11.02 0.57 18.19
CA GLY A 94 -9.78 0.05 18.77
C GLY A 94 -8.57 0.95 18.52
N GLY A 95 -8.52 1.66 17.39
CA GLY A 95 -7.46 2.62 17.08
C GLY A 95 -7.69 4.03 17.65
N HIS A 96 -8.92 4.35 18.07
CA HIS A 96 -9.27 5.60 18.75
C HIS A 96 -9.15 5.52 20.29
N ARG A 97 -8.98 4.32 20.86
CA ARG A 97 -8.65 4.09 22.29
C ARG A 97 -7.48 4.97 22.74
N LEU A 98 -7.51 5.44 23.99
CA LEU A 98 -6.57 6.45 24.52
C LEU A 98 -5.10 6.00 24.39
N GLU A 99 -4.84 4.75 24.72
CA GLU A 99 -3.57 4.04 24.62
C GLU A 99 -3.09 3.80 23.17
N ASN A 100 -4.00 3.88 22.18
CA ASN A 100 -3.71 3.61 20.76
C ASN A 100 -3.68 4.87 19.90
N ARG A 101 -4.39 5.94 20.30
CA ARG A 101 -4.43 7.22 19.59
C ARG A 101 -3.02 7.79 19.33
N GLY A 102 -2.09 7.61 20.27
CA GLY A 102 -0.69 8.03 20.14
C GLY A 102 0.15 7.20 19.16
N LYS A 103 -0.32 6.03 18.72
CA LYS A 103 0.40 5.08 17.84
C LYS A 103 0.19 5.36 16.35
N ASN A 104 -0.87 6.08 15.99
CA ASN A 104 -1.17 6.55 14.62
C ASN A 104 -0.39 7.83 14.27
N ARG A 105 -0.06 8.09 13.00
CA ARG A 105 0.43 9.42 12.55
C ARG A 105 -0.70 10.42 12.37
N ASP A 106 -1.81 9.97 11.81
CA ASP A 106 -3.01 10.76 11.56
C ASP A 106 -4.19 10.17 12.34
N VAL A 107 -5.03 11.02 12.91
CA VAL A 107 -6.25 10.63 13.61
C VAL A 107 -7.42 10.36 12.65
N MET A 108 -7.31 10.81 11.39
CA MET A 108 -8.30 10.60 10.32
C MET A 108 -7.99 9.37 9.45
N VAL A 109 -6.84 8.74 9.65
CA VAL A 109 -6.39 7.54 8.92
C VAL A 109 -6.14 6.42 9.92
N VAL A 110 -7.22 5.86 10.47
CA VAL A 110 -7.20 4.77 11.46
C VAL A 110 -7.83 3.53 10.82
N PRO A 111 -7.22 2.33 10.94
CA PRO A 111 -7.76 1.10 10.37
C PRO A 111 -9.06 0.65 11.08
N PRO A 112 -10.01 0.03 10.37
CA PRO A 112 -11.20 -0.54 10.97
C PRO A 112 -10.87 -1.86 11.66
N ASP A 113 -11.53 -2.15 12.79
CA ASP A 113 -11.15 -3.29 13.64
C ASP A 113 -11.41 -4.66 12.99
N HIS A 114 -12.34 -4.76 12.02
CA HIS A 114 -12.63 -6.02 11.33
C HIS A 114 -11.56 -6.47 10.33
N ALA A 115 -10.67 -5.56 9.91
CA ALA A 115 -9.61 -5.83 8.92
C ALA A 115 -8.21 -5.44 9.43
N ARG A 116 -8.07 -5.13 10.73
CA ARG A 116 -6.79 -4.76 11.33
C ARG A 116 -6.01 -6.00 11.77
N PRO A 117 -4.77 -6.21 11.31
CA PRO A 117 -3.95 -7.33 11.77
C PRO A 117 -3.67 -7.23 13.27
N TYR A 118 -3.73 -8.37 13.96
CA TYR A 118 -3.45 -8.49 15.38
C TYR A 118 -2.00 -8.86 15.63
N LEU A 119 -1.39 -8.27 16.66
CA LEU A 119 -0.04 -8.60 17.12
C LEU A 119 -0.14 -9.60 18.28
N GLN A 120 0.44 -10.79 18.09
CA GLN A 120 0.36 -11.95 18.98
C GLN A 120 1.64 -12.11 19.83
N THR A 121 2.84 -11.87 19.28
CA THR A 121 4.09 -12.10 20.00
C THR A 121 4.25 -11.19 21.23
N LEU A 122 3.66 -10.00 21.24
CA LEU A 122 3.65 -9.08 22.38
C LEU A 122 2.40 -9.25 23.30
N HIS A 123 1.56 -10.25 23.04
CA HIS A 123 0.32 -10.46 23.80
C HIS A 123 0.64 -11.01 25.20
N GLY A 124 0.68 -10.13 26.18
CA GLY A 124 0.95 -10.45 27.59
C GLY A 124 1.90 -9.47 28.28
N GLU A 125 2.76 -8.77 27.53
CA GLU A 125 3.67 -7.76 28.10
C GLU A 125 2.93 -6.46 28.47
N SER A 126 1.90 -6.11 27.69
CA SER A 126 0.79 -5.22 28.08
C SER A 126 -0.39 -5.44 27.11
N LYS A 127 -1.60 -5.04 27.53
CA LYS A 127 -2.76 -4.94 26.62
C LYS A 127 -2.50 -3.98 25.45
N ASP A 128 -1.61 -3.02 25.65
CA ASP A 128 -1.29 -1.94 24.71
C ASP A 128 -0.64 -2.43 23.40
N TYR A 129 0.07 -3.56 23.42
CA TYR A 129 0.92 -3.97 22.30
C TYR A 129 0.20 -4.72 21.17
N THR A 130 -1.11 -4.97 21.31
CA THR A 130 -1.91 -5.69 20.30
C THR A 130 -2.34 -4.84 19.09
N TYR A 131 -1.97 -3.55 19.07
CA TYR A 131 -2.38 -2.56 18.07
C TYR A 131 -1.23 -2.00 17.24
N ILE A 132 -1.46 -1.88 15.93
CA ILE A 132 -0.66 -1.13 14.96
C ILE A 132 -1.60 -0.48 13.92
N ASN A 133 -1.21 0.66 13.35
CA ASN A 133 -1.91 1.29 12.22
C ASN A 133 -1.60 0.55 10.92
N ALA A 134 -2.15 -0.65 10.79
CA ALA A 134 -2.10 -1.47 9.59
C ALA A 134 -3.49 -2.02 9.26
N VAL A 135 -3.71 -2.46 8.03
CA VAL A 135 -4.98 -3.07 7.60
C VAL A 135 -4.74 -4.07 6.46
N GLU A 136 -5.46 -5.17 6.50
CA GLU A 136 -5.45 -6.22 5.47
C GLU A 136 -6.28 -5.78 4.26
N VAL A 137 -5.71 -5.96 3.07
CA VAL A 137 -6.27 -5.55 1.79
C VAL A 137 -6.19 -6.73 0.81
N ASP A 138 -7.34 -7.05 0.22
CA ASP A 138 -7.48 -8.13 -0.76
C ASP A 138 -6.73 -7.77 -2.06
N GLY A 139 -6.15 -8.79 -2.70
CA GLY A 139 -5.61 -8.75 -4.05
C GLY A 139 -6.60 -9.35 -5.05
N PHE A 140 -6.25 -9.34 -6.34
CA PHE A 140 -7.16 -9.79 -7.39
C PHE A 140 -7.62 -11.26 -7.22
N THR A 141 -6.70 -12.14 -6.82
CA THR A 141 -6.95 -13.59 -6.72
C THR A 141 -7.08 -14.11 -5.28
N ARG A 142 -6.75 -13.29 -4.27
CA ARG A 142 -6.57 -13.74 -2.88
C ARG A 142 -6.96 -12.68 -1.86
N LYS A 143 -7.63 -13.11 -0.79
CA LYS A 143 -7.91 -12.27 0.38
C LYS A 143 -6.65 -11.99 1.20
N ALA A 144 -6.62 -10.85 1.87
CA ALA A 144 -5.53 -10.38 2.73
C ALA A 144 -4.13 -10.48 2.07
N GLU A 145 -4.05 -10.30 0.75
CA GLU A 145 -2.80 -10.42 -0.02
C GLU A 145 -1.77 -9.34 0.35
N PHE A 146 -2.25 -8.18 0.80
CA PHE A 146 -1.44 -7.04 1.22
C PHE A 146 -1.78 -6.62 2.65
N ILE A 147 -0.77 -6.17 3.38
CA ILE A 147 -0.96 -5.46 4.66
C ILE A 147 -0.49 -4.02 4.45
N VAL A 148 -1.43 -3.07 4.49
CA VAL A 148 -1.19 -1.65 4.30
C VAL A 148 -0.89 -0.98 5.63
N THR A 149 0.29 -0.37 5.79
CA THR A 149 0.70 0.31 7.03
C THR A 149 1.34 1.67 6.76
N GLU A 150 1.27 2.56 7.74
CA GLU A 150 2.12 3.76 7.78
C GLU A 150 3.57 3.41 8.16
N TRP A 151 4.51 4.32 7.88
CA TRP A 151 5.91 4.23 8.35
C TRP A 151 5.94 4.21 9.89
N PRO A 152 6.67 3.30 10.56
CA PRO A 152 6.64 3.21 12.02
C PRO A 152 7.06 4.51 12.73
N LYS A 153 6.32 4.89 13.77
CA LYS A 153 6.73 5.96 14.69
C LYS A 153 7.82 5.42 15.61
N GLN A 154 8.57 6.28 16.30
CA GLN A 154 9.64 5.82 17.19
C GLN A 154 9.14 4.86 18.31
N SER A 155 7.86 5.01 18.71
CA SER A 155 7.15 4.15 19.67
C SER A 155 6.47 2.92 19.04
N THR A 156 6.55 2.71 17.72
CA THR A 156 5.89 1.59 17.02
C THR A 156 6.82 0.81 16.08
N ILE A 157 8.14 1.05 16.10
CA ILE A 157 9.13 0.22 15.37
C ILE A 157 9.06 -1.24 15.83
N ASP A 158 8.93 -1.47 17.14
CA ASP A 158 8.84 -2.82 17.71
C ASP A 158 7.55 -3.53 17.29
N SER A 159 6.42 -2.80 17.31
CA SER A 159 5.14 -3.28 16.76
C SER A 159 5.20 -3.59 15.27
N PHE A 160 6.01 -2.86 14.50
CA PHE A 160 6.20 -3.10 13.07
C PHE A 160 7.04 -4.36 12.79
N TRP A 161 8.10 -4.61 13.56
CA TRP A 161 8.82 -5.90 13.47
C TRP A 161 8.00 -7.08 13.99
N THR A 162 7.13 -6.84 14.98
CA THR A 162 6.12 -7.81 15.43
C THR A 162 5.14 -8.15 14.30
N LEU A 163 4.65 -7.15 13.56
CA LEU A 163 3.78 -7.35 12.40
C LEU A 163 4.46 -8.20 11.31
N ILE A 164 5.72 -7.92 10.98
CA ILE A 164 6.50 -8.73 10.03
C ILE A 164 6.60 -10.19 10.49
N TYR A 165 6.87 -10.40 11.78
CA TYR A 165 7.08 -11.72 12.35
C TYR A 165 5.79 -12.54 12.38
N ASP A 166 4.78 -12.06 13.11
CA ASP A 166 3.55 -12.81 13.41
C ASP A 166 2.76 -13.12 12.13
N HIS A 167 2.69 -12.18 11.18
CA HIS A 167 1.96 -12.36 9.91
C HIS A 167 2.78 -13.07 8.82
N SER A 168 3.94 -13.63 9.17
CA SER A 168 4.77 -14.42 8.25
C SER A 168 5.21 -13.67 6.98
N CYS A 169 5.33 -12.34 7.09
CA CYS A 169 5.54 -11.43 5.97
C CYS A 169 6.92 -11.63 5.34
N HIS A 170 6.98 -12.35 4.22
CA HIS A 170 8.23 -12.54 3.49
C HIS A 170 8.66 -11.25 2.76
N THR A 171 7.70 -10.48 2.24
CA THR A 171 7.95 -9.25 1.47
C THR A 171 7.50 -8.00 2.22
N VAL A 172 8.35 -6.97 2.28
CA VAL A 172 8.00 -5.61 2.70
C VAL A 172 8.36 -4.64 1.57
N VAL A 173 7.43 -3.77 1.16
CA VAL A 173 7.66 -2.74 0.14
C VAL A 173 7.42 -1.36 0.74
N ASN A 174 8.49 -0.56 0.84
CA ASN A 174 8.47 0.81 1.36
C ASN A 174 8.52 1.82 0.20
N LEU A 175 7.39 2.49 -0.03
CA LEU A 175 7.14 3.46 -1.10
C LEU A 175 7.44 4.90 -0.66
N SER A 176 8.35 5.10 0.28
CA SER A 176 8.85 6.43 0.66
C SER A 176 10.37 6.45 0.84
N ASN A 177 11.00 7.51 0.33
CA ASN A 177 12.36 7.87 0.69
C ASN A 177 12.40 8.26 2.18
N GLN A 178 13.55 8.13 2.85
CA GLN A 178 13.72 8.65 4.21
C GLN A 178 13.54 10.18 4.21
N GLY A 179 12.54 10.66 4.96
CA GLY A 179 12.33 12.08 5.23
C GLY A 179 13.09 12.56 6.47
N ASN A 180 12.56 13.58 7.17
CA ASN A 180 13.10 14.03 8.45
C ASN A 180 13.15 12.85 9.47
N PRO A 181 14.35 12.44 9.96
CA PRO A 181 14.48 11.28 10.85
C PRO A 181 13.71 11.40 12.18
N ARG A 182 13.39 12.62 12.65
CA ARG A 182 12.54 12.82 13.83
C ARG A 182 11.10 12.34 13.62
N HIS A 183 10.61 12.38 12.38
CA HIS A 183 9.25 11.97 12.03
C HIS A 183 9.24 10.58 11.38
N TYR A 184 10.28 10.24 10.60
CA TYR A 184 10.42 8.99 9.87
C TYR A 184 11.70 8.26 10.32
N PRO A 185 11.69 7.65 11.52
CA PRO A 185 12.88 7.02 12.09
C PRO A 185 13.31 5.78 11.30
N THR A 186 14.60 5.48 11.36
CA THR A 186 15.23 4.33 10.72
C THR A 186 14.78 3.03 11.38
N PHE A 187 13.87 2.30 10.74
CA PHE A 187 13.40 0.99 11.21
C PHE A 187 14.29 -0.18 10.75
N ILE A 188 15.23 0.06 9.83
CA ILE A 188 16.16 -0.93 9.28
C ILE A 188 17.50 -0.25 8.93
N HIS A 189 18.62 -0.91 9.25
CA HIS A 189 19.97 -0.44 8.92
C HIS A 189 20.50 -1.16 7.67
N ASN A 190 21.56 -0.63 7.03
CA ASN A 190 22.12 -1.23 5.81
C ASN A 190 23.11 -2.38 6.06
N LYS A 191 23.48 -2.66 7.31
CA LYS A 191 24.40 -3.75 7.71
C LYS A 191 24.29 -4.07 9.20
N GLY A 192 24.74 -5.26 9.60
CA GLY A 192 24.88 -5.65 11.00
C GLY A 192 23.59 -6.13 11.65
N LYS A 193 23.51 -6.00 12.98
CA LYS A 193 22.36 -6.45 13.79
C LYS A 193 21.77 -5.30 14.59
N ALA A 194 20.45 -5.26 14.69
CA ALA A 194 19.70 -4.37 15.57
C ALA A 194 18.70 -5.18 16.40
N SER A 195 18.23 -4.62 17.52
CA SER A 195 17.18 -5.21 18.35
C SER A 195 15.94 -4.32 18.34
N TYR A 196 14.78 -4.93 18.18
CA TYR A 196 13.48 -4.25 18.14
C TYR A 196 12.48 -5.11 18.93
N GLY A 197 12.01 -4.62 20.07
CA GLY A 197 11.19 -5.40 21.01
C GLY A 197 11.85 -6.75 21.35
N PRO A 198 11.14 -7.89 21.26
CA PRO A 198 11.72 -9.20 21.51
C PRO A 198 12.61 -9.71 20.37
N PHE A 199 12.75 -9.01 19.25
CA PHE A 199 13.46 -9.51 18.06
C PHE A 199 14.88 -8.99 17.93
N ILE A 200 15.76 -9.82 17.35
CA ILE A 200 17.04 -9.43 16.75
C ILE A 200 16.87 -9.52 15.24
N VAL A 201 17.18 -8.42 14.55
CA VAL A 201 17.14 -8.33 13.09
C VAL A 201 18.57 -8.21 12.57
N GLU A 202 18.99 -9.20 11.79
CA GLU A 202 20.31 -9.29 11.16
C GLU A 202 20.20 -9.04 9.66
N VAL A 203 20.93 -8.05 9.14
CA VAL A 203 20.98 -7.73 7.71
C VAL A 203 21.97 -8.68 7.05
N LEU A 204 21.45 -9.69 6.35
CA LEU A 204 22.26 -10.68 5.63
C LEU A 204 22.85 -10.13 4.33
N ASN A 205 22.11 -9.26 3.63
CA ASN A 205 22.53 -8.67 2.37
C ASN A 205 21.87 -7.30 2.16
N TYR A 206 22.60 -6.36 1.57
CA TYR A 206 22.13 -5.04 1.16
C TYR A 206 22.58 -4.77 -0.27
N HIS A 207 21.64 -4.49 -1.17
CA HIS A 207 21.93 -4.08 -2.54
C HIS A 207 21.25 -2.74 -2.88
N GLN A 208 21.95 -1.90 -3.63
CA GLN A 208 21.47 -0.60 -4.07
C GLN A 208 21.35 -0.56 -5.59
N TYR A 209 20.11 -0.51 -6.07
CA TYR A 209 19.77 -0.33 -7.48
C TYR A 209 19.55 1.17 -7.78
N PRO A 210 19.39 1.56 -9.07
CA PRO A 210 19.08 2.94 -9.43
C PRO A 210 17.75 3.43 -8.83
N ALA A 211 16.69 2.62 -8.90
CA ALA A 211 15.36 2.99 -8.45
C ALA A 211 15.07 2.67 -6.96
N MET A 212 15.78 1.72 -6.35
CA MET A 212 15.43 1.13 -5.04
C MET A 212 16.65 0.59 -4.29
N THR A 213 16.49 0.25 -3.01
CA THR A 213 17.37 -0.66 -2.26
C THR A 213 16.63 -1.95 -1.93
N SER A 214 17.37 -3.05 -1.73
CA SER A 214 16.85 -4.29 -1.14
C SER A 214 17.71 -4.71 0.05
N HIS A 215 17.06 -4.94 1.18
CA HIS A 215 17.68 -5.46 2.39
C HIS A 215 17.12 -6.86 2.68
N MET A 216 17.95 -7.89 2.58
CA MET A 216 17.62 -9.20 3.11
C MET A 216 17.87 -9.18 4.62
N VAL A 217 16.85 -9.54 5.39
CA VAL A 217 16.94 -9.63 6.85
C VAL A 217 16.58 -11.02 7.37
N LYS A 218 17.29 -11.43 8.41
CA LYS A 218 17.00 -12.57 9.28
C LYS A 218 16.43 -12.04 10.58
N VAL A 219 15.14 -12.29 10.82
CA VAL A 219 14.44 -11.93 12.05
C VAL A 219 14.47 -13.15 12.98
N MET A 220 14.94 -12.94 14.21
CA MET A 220 15.08 -13.98 15.23
C MET A 220 14.40 -13.50 16.52
N LYS A 221 13.42 -14.25 17.02
CA LYS A 221 12.80 -13.97 18.32
C LYS A 221 13.78 -14.35 19.44
N ARG A 222 14.03 -13.47 20.40
CA ARG A 222 14.87 -13.79 21.56
C ARG A 222 14.12 -14.78 22.44
N THR A 223 14.68 -15.97 22.63
CA THR A 223 14.20 -16.92 23.65
C THR A 223 14.27 -16.27 25.02
N THR A 224 13.15 -16.22 25.73
CA THR A 224 13.05 -15.77 27.13
C THR A 224 13.77 -16.77 28.04
N GLY A 225 15.08 -16.58 28.17
CA GLY A 225 15.91 -17.44 29.01
C GLY A 225 15.41 -17.42 30.45
N THR A 226 15.07 -18.60 30.98
CA THR A 226 15.06 -18.81 32.42
C THR A 226 16.40 -18.32 33.00
N PRO A 227 16.40 -17.63 34.15
CA PRO A 227 17.60 -16.95 34.64
C PRO A 227 18.68 -17.98 34.97
N ARG A 228 19.64 -18.16 34.03
CA ARG A 228 20.80 -19.01 34.22
C ARG A 228 21.58 -18.51 35.43
N SER A 229 21.49 -19.25 36.53
CA SER A 229 22.27 -19.01 37.74
C SER A 229 23.75 -18.96 37.37
N SER A 230 24.39 -17.80 37.57
CA SER A 230 25.78 -17.58 37.19
C SER A 230 26.69 -18.61 37.87
N PRO A 231 27.61 -19.28 37.15
CA PRO A 231 28.58 -20.17 37.78
C PRO A 231 29.41 -19.37 38.78
N LYS A 232 29.23 -19.64 40.09
CA LYS A 232 30.00 -18.94 41.13
C LYS A 232 31.48 -19.32 40.99
N GLY A 233 32.29 -18.36 40.55
CA GLY A 233 33.73 -18.53 40.39
C GLY A 233 34.38 -19.01 41.67
N ARG A 234 35.00 -20.20 41.61
CA ARG A 234 35.56 -20.94 42.75
C ARG A 234 36.85 -20.28 43.24
N ARG A 235 36.76 -19.14 43.94
CA ARG A 235 37.89 -18.56 44.67
C ARG A 235 38.21 -19.40 45.90
N SER A 236 39.48 -19.79 46.01
CA SER A 236 40.02 -20.50 47.16
C SER A 236 40.05 -19.62 48.41
N LYS A 237 39.81 -20.25 49.57
CA LYS A 237 40.21 -19.76 50.89
C LYS A 237 40.69 -20.96 51.70
N THR A 238 41.94 -20.93 52.14
CA THR A 238 42.43 -21.72 53.28
C THR A 238 42.02 -21.04 54.60
N PRO A 239 41.95 -21.77 55.72
CA PRO A 239 41.17 -21.35 56.89
C PRO A 239 42.00 -20.75 58.03
N SER A 240 41.32 -20.01 58.90
CA SER A 240 41.69 -19.85 60.30
C SER A 240 40.43 -19.88 61.18
N LEU A 241 40.54 -20.52 62.34
CA LEU A 241 39.55 -20.52 63.43
C LEU A 241 39.85 -19.27 64.31
N GLN A 242 39.08 -18.87 65.34
CA GLN A 242 37.90 -19.42 66.02
C GLN A 242 37.25 -18.29 66.88
N ARG A 243 35.92 -18.27 67.05
CA ARG A 243 35.23 -18.25 68.36
C ARG A 243 33.71 -18.12 68.27
N GLU A 244 33.05 -18.58 69.32
CA GLU A 244 31.63 -18.38 69.69
C GLU A 244 31.34 -16.88 70.04
N GLU A 245 30.11 -16.39 70.30
CA GLU A 245 28.96 -16.98 71.01
C GLU A 245 27.57 -16.49 70.53
N THR A 246 26.52 -17.13 71.06
CA THR A 246 25.10 -16.70 71.10
C THR A 246 24.55 -17.12 72.49
N PRO A 247 23.34 -16.71 72.97
CA PRO A 247 22.28 -15.89 72.35
C PRO A 247 21.77 -14.72 73.23
N GLY A 248 20.75 -13.95 72.79
CA GLY A 248 20.14 -12.92 73.68
C GLY A 248 18.89 -12.21 73.13
N ARG A 249 17.77 -12.33 73.87
CA ARG A 249 16.43 -11.77 73.62
C ARG A 249 16.30 -10.22 73.66
N ASN A 250 15.28 -9.73 72.96
CA ASN A 250 14.31 -8.67 73.30
C ASN A 250 14.80 -7.28 73.79
N GLY A 251 14.37 -6.22 73.07
CA GLY A 251 14.30 -4.86 73.60
C GLY A 251 13.62 -3.89 72.62
N VAL A 252 12.53 -3.22 73.03
CA VAL A 252 11.86 -2.15 72.29
C VAL A 252 11.89 -0.88 73.14
N PRO A 253 12.20 0.28 72.56
CA PRO A 253 11.39 1.46 72.86
C PRO A 253 11.02 2.33 71.64
N LEU A 254 9.99 3.13 71.88
CA LEU A 254 9.25 4.05 71.00
C LEU A 254 10.11 5.15 70.34
N GLY A 255 9.63 5.74 69.23
CA GLY A 255 10.37 6.83 68.57
C GLY A 255 9.68 7.69 67.49
N GLN A 256 8.39 8.07 67.63
CA GLN A 256 7.70 9.12 66.82
C GLN A 256 7.57 8.85 65.29
N SER A 257 6.77 9.58 64.51
CA SER A 257 5.34 9.96 64.64
C SER A 257 4.82 10.35 63.24
N PHE A 258 3.52 10.21 62.95
CA PHE A 258 2.97 10.51 61.62
C PHE A 258 2.75 12.01 61.37
N ARG A 259 2.91 12.44 60.11
CA ARG A 259 2.18 13.59 59.56
C ARG A 259 1.63 13.28 58.17
N LEU A 260 0.35 13.60 57.98
CA LEU A 260 -0.42 13.40 56.76
C LEU A 260 -1.44 14.54 56.64
N LYS A 261 -1.86 14.85 55.41
CA LYS A 261 -3.02 15.72 55.08
C LYS A 261 -2.83 17.23 55.42
N PRO A 262 -3.65 18.16 54.87
CA PRO A 262 -5.01 18.00 54.34
C PRO A 262 -5.30 18.46 52.90
N GLN A 263 -6.53 18.15 52.46
CA GLN A 263 -7.24 18.68 51.29
C GLN A 263 -8.40 19.57 51.78
N TYR A 264 -8.78 20.63 51.06
CA TYR A 264 -10.13 21.24 50.99
C TYR A 264 -10.17 22.04 49.65
N ARG A 265 -11.13 21.84 48.72
CA ARG A 265 -12.45 22.51 48.61
C ARG A 265 -12.37 24.04 48.85
N GLY A 266 -12.75 24.96 47.96
CA GLY A 266 -13.31 24.88 46.57
C GLY A 266 -14.47 25.88 46.37
N HIS A 267 -14.65 26.49 45.18
CA HIS A 267 -15.78 27.41 44.85
C HIS A 267 -16.07 27.53 43.33
N LEU A 268 -17.16 28.26 42.97
CA LEU A 268 -17.76 28.42 41.64
C LEU A 268 -18.19 29.89 41.35
N HIS A 269 -18.72 30.14 40.13
CA HIS A 269 -19.09 31.45 39.52
C HIS A 269 -17.89 32.28 38.97
N GLY A 270 -18.05 33.14 37.95
CA GLY A 270 -19.17 33.31 37.01
C GLY A 270 -19.27 34.71 36.37
N ALA A 271 -19.49 34.76 35.04
CA ALA A 271 -20.03 35.86 34.21
C ALA A 271 -19.23 37.18 33.97
N ASP A 272 -19.12 37.51 32.67
CA ASP A 272 -19.45 38.78 31.98
C ASP A 272 -18.58 40.08 31.94
N THR A 273 -18.57 40.63 30.71
CA THR A 273 -18.55 42.06 30.26
C THR A 273 -17.26 42.92 30.17
N ASP A 274 -17.10 43.51 28.96
CA ASP A 274 -16.82 44.92 28.62
C ASP A 274 -15.44 45.59 28.86
N GLU A 275 -14.99 46.59 28.08
CA GLU A 275 -15.19 46.94 26.64
C GLU A 275 -14.13 48.02 26.21
N ASN A 276 -14.32 48.67 25.05
CA ASN A 276 -13.66 49.91 24.54
C ASN A 276 -12.18 49.87 24.07
N SER A 277 -11.71 50.79 23.18
CA SER A 277 -12.23 51.31 21.88
C SER A 277 -11.20 52.30 21.26
N ARG A 278 -11.24 52.52 19.92
CA ARG A 278 -11.27 53.86 19.23
C ARG A 278 -10.80 53.87 17.77
N SER A 279 -11.43 54.77 17.00
CA SER A 279 -11.05 55.35 15.69
C SER A 279 -11.29 56.88 15.79
N PRO A 280 -11.25 57.79 14.77
CA PRO A 280 -11.35 57.64 13.30
C PRO A 280 -10.41 58.55 12.45
N SER A 281 -10.71 58.69 11.14
CA SER A 281 -10.01 59.47 10.07
C SER A 281 -10.31 60.99 10.05
N PRO A 282 -9.66 61.84 9.20
CA PRO A 282 -10.08 62.05 7.79
C PRO A 282 -8.96 62.47 6.76
N ILE A 283 -9.36 63.07 5.61
CA ILE A 283 -8.60 63.47 4.38
C ILE A 283 -8.90 64.98 4.05
N PRO A 284 -8.55 65.65 2.89
CA PRO A 284 -7.74 65.36 1.66
C PRO A 284 -6.56 66.40 1.51
N PRO A 285 -6.31 67.28 0.48
CA PRO A 285 -6.53 67.31 -1.00
C PRO A 285 -5.37 67.88 -1.90
N THR A 286 -5.57 67.90 -3.25
CA THR A 286 -5.04 68.84 -4.31
C THR A 286 -3.52 68.93 -4.67
N SER A 287 -3.05 69.36 -5.88
CA SER A 287 -3.53 69.30 -7.30
C SER A 287 -2.50 69.91 -8.32
N TYR A 288 -2.81 69.95 -9.65
CA TYR A 288 -2.13 70.61 -10.80
C TYR A 288 -0.82 70.00 -11.38
N SER A 289 -0.39 70.25 -12.65
CA SER A 289 -1.09 70.41 -13.96
C SER A 289 -0.10 70.53 -15.17
N HIS A 290 -0.64 70.66 -16.40
CA HIS A 290 0.02 71.02 -17.69
C HIS A 290 0.89 69.94 -18.38
N ARG A 291 0.71 69.60 -19.68
CA ARG A 291 0.77 70.34 -20.98
C ARG A 291 2.23 70.72 -21.37
N THR A 292 2.71 70.58 -22.61
CA THR A 292 2.10 70.20 -23.92
C THR A 292 3.19 69.76 -24.93
N GLY A 293 2.85 68.96 -25.96
CA GLY A 293 3.72 68.76 -27.13
C GLY A 293 3.31 67.62 -28.08
N ARG A 294 3.04 67.94 -29.36
CA ARG A 294 3.00 66.97 -30.49
C ARG A 294 4.38 66.98 -31.18
N LEU A 295 4.81 65.98 -31.97
CA LEU A 295 4.33 65.71 -33.33
C LEU A 295 4.97 64.42 -33.94
N HIS A 296 4.50 64.05 -35.13
CA HIS A 296 4.98 62.99 -36.04
C HIS A 296 4.69 61.51 -35.69
N SER A 297 3.84 60.92 -36.53
CA SER A 297 3.81 59.51 -36.93
C SER A 297 3.64 59.50 -38.46
N PRO A 298 4.04 58.45 -39.21
CA PRO A 298 3.19 57.25 -39.28
C PRO A 298 3.87 55.89 -39.62
N ARG A 299 3.37 54.77 -39.09
CA ARG A 299 3.04 53.55 -39.88
C ARG A 299 2.31 52.43 -39.09
N ARG A 300 1.05 52.18 -39.52
CA ARG A 300 0.30 50.90 -39.61
C ARG A 300 0.25 49.89 -38.42
N ARG A 301 -1.00 49.75 -37.93
CA ARG A 301 -1.74 48.49 -37.59
C ARG A 301 -1.35 47.64 -36.37
N LEU A 302 -2.16 47.77 -35.32
CA LEU A 302 -2.97 46.71 -34.66
C LEU A 302 -2.31 45.34 -34.35
N SER A 303 -2.17 44.99 -33.06
CA SER A 303 -3.06 43.97 -32.45
C SER A 303 -2.93 43.80 -30.92
N ARG A 304 -4.10 43.72 -30.26
CA ARG A 304 -4.49 42.96 -29.06
C ARG A 304 -3.54 42.66 -27.87
N SER A 305 -4.00 43.15 -26.72
CA SER A 305 -4.08 42.47 -25.39
C SER A 305 -2.84 41.82 -24.76
N ALA A 306 -2.43 42.38 -23.61
CA ALA A 306 -1.76 41.65 -22.55
C ALA A 306 -2.69 41.61 -21.32
N ASP A 307 -3.27 40.43 -21.05
CA ASP A 307 -3.79 40.03 -19.73
C ASP A 307 -4.15 38.54 -19.79
N ALA A 308 -3.17 37.69 -19.45
CA ALA A 308 -3.31 36.23 -19.45
C ALA A 308 -2.24 35.58 -18.56
N LEU A 309 -2.44 35.63 -17.23
CA LEU A 309 -1.65 34.87 -16.27
C LEU A 309 -1.61 33.40 -16.69
N HIS A 310 -0.41 32.86 -16.88
CA HIS A 310 -0.23 31.50 -17.38
C HIS A 310 -0.44 30.47 -16.27
N ASP A 311 -1.64 29.89 -16.24
CA ASP A 311 -1.88 28.60 -15.61
C ASP A 311 -1.04 27.53 -16.32
N ARG A 312 -0.01 27.03 -15.62
CA ARG A 312 0.96 26.06 -16.16
C ARG A 312 0.64 24.66 -15.65
N ASP A 313 -0.30 24.01 -16.33
CA ASP A 313 -0.56 22.56 -16.20
C ASP A 313 0.74 21.73 -16.37
N PRO A 314 1.20 21.01 -15.32
CA PRO A 314 2.41 20.20 -15.38
C PRO A 314 2.26 18.91 -16.22
N TYR A 315 1.03 18.49 -16.56
CA TYR A 315 0.78 17.31 -17.39
C TYR A 315 1.03 17.57 -18.88
N ARG A 316 0.94 18.83 -19.32
CA ARG A 316 1.26 19.28 -20.69
C ARG A 316 2.68 18.88 -21.13
N GLU A 317 3.64 18.84 -20.21
CA GLU A 317 5.04 18.57 -20.53
C GLU A 317 5.53 17.18 -20.09
N LYS A 318 4.97 16.55 -19.04
CA LYS A 318 5.43 15.23 -18.58
C LYS A 318 4.89 14.05 -19.38
N GLY A 319 3.58 13.78 -19.32
CA GLY A 319 2.99 12.58 -19.93
C GLY A 319 3.23 12.51 -21.44
N ALA A 320 3.05 13.65 -22.13
CA ALA A 320 3.31 13.76 -23.56
C ALA A 320 4.80 13.61 -23.94
N ALA A 321 5.74 13.97 -23.07
CA ALA A 321 7.17 13.77 -23.32
C ALA A 321 7.60 12.34 -23.05
N ASP A 322 7.16 11.71 -21.95
CA ASP A 322 7.55 10.32 -21.66
C ASP A 322 6.90 9.32 -22.65
N ILE A 323 5.70 9.59 -23.19
CA ILE A 323 5.16 8.80 -24.33
C ILE A 323 6.03 8.93 -25.59
N ARG A 324 6.50 10.14 -25.94
CA ARG A 324 7.45 10.33 -27.06
C ARG A 324 8.81 9.70 -26.79
N ARG A 325 9.23 9.63 -25.53
CA ARG A 325 10.43 8.92 -25.07
C ARG A 325 10.27 7.42 -25.23
N LEU A 326 9.15 6.84 -24.82
CA LEU A 326 8.87 5.41 -24.94
C LEU A 326 8.93 4.92 -26.39
N LEU A 327 8.51 5.76 -27.35
CA LEU A 327 8.63 5.46 -28.78
C LEU A 327 10.07 5.62 -29.33
N ASN A 328 10.92 6.43 -28.71
CA ASN A 328 12.27 6.77 -29.20
C ASN A 328 13.45 6.17 -28.39
N ILE A 329 13.21 5.54 -27.24
CA ILE A 329 14.25 4.89 -26.43
C ILE A 329 14.64 3.55 -27.10
N ARG A 330 15.56 3.62 -28.07
CA ARG A 330 16.10 2.45 -28.78
C ARG A 330 17.44 2.03 -28.17
N ARG A 331 17.60 0.73 -27.88
CA ARG A 331 18.78 0.07 -27.27
C ARG A 331 19.19 0.57 -25.87
N GLU A 332 19.89 1.68 -25.71
CA GLU A 332 20.74 1.94 -24.51
C GLU A 332 20.06 1.73 -23.14
N LYS A 333 18.88 2.32 -22.88
CA LYS A 333 18.19 2.09 -21.60
C LYS A 333 17.65 0.66 -21.43
N SER A 334 17.35 -0.02 -22.55
CA SER A 334 16.96 -1.43 -22.52
C SER A 334 18.10 -2.28 -21.97
N ASP A 335 19.35 -1.94 -22.26
CA ASP A 335 20.51 -2.70 -21.81
C ASP A 335 20.83 -2.44 -20.32
N LEU A 336 20.68 -1.21 -19.81
CA LEU A 336 20.69 -0.95 -18.36
C LEU A 336 19.54 -1.68 -17.62
N GLN A 337 18.33 -1.74 -18.19
CA GLN A 337 17.20 -2.43 -17.54
C GLN A 337 17.36 -3.96 -17.62
N LYS A 338 17.89 -4.52 -18.71
CA LYS A 338 18.29 -5.94 -18.78
C LYS A 338 19.33 -6.25 -17.71
N GLU A 339 20.35 -5.41 -17.54
CA GLU A 339 21.39 -5.62 -16.54
C GLU A 339 20.85 -5.50 -15.10
N THR A 340 19.99 -4.51 -14.83
CA THR A 340 19.23 -4.41 -13.57
C THR A 340 18.39 -5.68 -13.33
N THR A 341 17.73 -6.20 -14.36
CA THR A 341 16.93 -7.44 -14.29
C THR A 341 17.81 -8.66 -14.00
N LYS A 342 18.96 -8.80 -14.66
CA LYS A 342 19.95 -9.86 -14.38
C LYS A 342 20.48 -9.78 -12.94
N GLN A 343 20.72 -8.58 -12.41
CA GLN A 343 21.17 -8.40 -11.03
C GLN A 343 20.07 -8.77 -10.03
N ILE A 344 18.81 -8.44 -10.31
CA ILE A 344 17.65 -8.91 -9.54
C ILE A 344 17.53 -10.45 -9.61
N GLN A 345 17.76 -11.06 -10.78
CA GLN A 345 17.77 -12.52 -10.96
C GLN A 345 18.94 -13.21 -10.23
N LYS A 346 20.16 -12.64 -10.27
CA LYS A 346 21.34 -13.19 -9.58
C LYS A 346 21.19 -13.11 -8.05
N LEU A 347 20.69 -11.98 -7.54
CA LEU A 347 20.34 -11.84 -6.13
C LEU A 347 19.21 -12.82 -5.74
N THR A 348 18.21 -12.96 -6.61
CA THR A 348 17.11 -13.94 -6.47
C THR A 348 17.64 -15.39 -6.33
N PHE A 349 18.63 -15.78 -7.14
CA PHE A 349 19.21 -17.12 -7.11
C PHE A 349 20.01 -17.39 -5.83
N MET A 350 20.99 -16.53 -5.52
CA MET A 350 21.83 -16.58 -4.30
C MET A 350 21.00 -16.77 -3.01
N ILE A 351 19.79 -16.23 -3.03
CA ILE A 351 18.86 -16.29 -1.90
C ILE A 351 18.15 -17.64 -1.81
N SER A 352 17.78 -18.27 -2.94
CA SER A 352 17.24 -19.63 -2.92
C SER A 352 18.25 -20.60 -2.30
N ASP A 353 19.55 -20.39 -2.53
CA ASP A 353 20.63 -21.15 -1.91
C ASP A 353 20.68 -20.94 -0.38
N ILE A 354 20.56 -19.70 0.09
CA ILE A 354 20.48 -19.36 1.53
C ILE A 354 19.24 -19.99 2.19
N MET A 355 18.08 -19.93 1.53
CA MET A 355 16.84 -20.53 2.04
C MET A 355 16.93 -22.06 2.12
N SER A 356 17.58 -22.69 1.13
CA SER A 356 17.75 -24.15 1.07
C SER A 356 18.80 -24.66 2.08
N SER A 357 19.92 -23.94 2.23
CA SER A 357 20.97 -24.28 3.20
C SER A 357 20.60 -23.93 4.66
N GLY A 358 19.58 -23.09 4.87
CA GLY A 358 19.01 -22.87 6.20
C GLY A 358 18.30 -24.09 6.79
N ALA A 359 17.82 -25.03 5.96
CA ALA A 359 17.06 -26.20 6.41
C ALA A 359 17.93 -27.35 6.96
N SER A 360 19.24 -27.38 6.67
CA SER A 360 20.12 -28.51 7.00
C SER A 360 20.85 -28.39 8.35
N ASN A 361 20.75 -27.25 9.05
CA ASN A 361 21.40 -27.04 10.35
C ASN A 361 20.41 -27.17 11.52
N GLN A 362 20.25 -28.39 12.05
CA GLN A 362 19.52 -28.62 13.30
C GLN A 362 20.34 -28.12 14.52
N GLN A 363 20.01 -26.94 15.05
CA GLN A 363 20.20 -26.66 16.50
C GLN A 363 19.39 -25.45 17.01
N ILE A 364 18.71 -25.66 18.15
CA ILE A 364 18.07 -24.66 19.03
C ILE A 364 16.88 -23.89 18.44
N ASP A 365 15.70 -24.53 18.46
CA ASP A 365 14.40 -24.05 19.01
C ASP A 365 14.03 -22.54 18.93
N THR A 366 14.49 -21.85 17.88
CA THR A 366 14.31 -20.41 17.71
C THR A 366 13.73 -20.20 16.32
N GLU A 367 12.45 -19.89 16.21
CA GLU A 367 11.82 -19.66 14.91
C GLU A 367 12.48 -18.44 14.23
N VAL A 368 13.18 -18.73 13.12
CA VAL A 368 13.87 -17.76 12.26
C VAL A 368 12.98 -17.45 11.07
N ARG A 369 12.77 -16.15 10.80
CA ARG A 369 11.99 -15.69 9.64
C ARG A 369 12.89 -14.86 8.73
N ILE A 370 12.97 -15.22 7.45
CA ILE A 370 13.68 -14.45 6.42
C ILE A 370 12.69 -13.52 5.71
N CYS A 371 13.06 -12.26 5.53
CA CYS A 371 12.26 -11.24 4.86
C CYS A 371 13.15 -10.39 3.94
N CYS A 372 12.58 -9.83 2.86
CA CYS A 372 13.22 -8.77 2.08
C CYS A 372 12.43 -7.47 2.22
N VAL A 373 13.14 -6.42 2.64
CA VAL A 373 12.63 -5.05 2.65
C VAL A 373 13.12 -4.34 1.40
N ILE A 374 12.17 -3.95 0.55
CA ILE A 374 12.41 -3.23 -0.70
C ILE A 374 12.05 -1.77 -0.46
N GLN A 375 12.99 -0.83 -0.56
CA GLN A 375 12.73 0.59 -0.34
C GLN A 375 12.98 1.42 -1.60
N VAL A 376 12.02 2.27 -1.97
CA VAL A 376 12.13 3.15 -3.14
C VAL A 376 13.12 4.29 -2.93
N ARG A 377 13.73 4.72 -4.04
CA ARG A 377 14.57 5.91 -4.16
C ARG A 377 14.02 6.91 -5.19
N MET A 378 13.30 6.41 -6.20
CA MET A 378 12.75 7.18 -7.33
C MET A 378 11.43 7.93 -7.07
N TRP A 379 10.98 8.04 -5.81
CA TRP A 379 9.69 8.63 -5.44
C TRP A 379 9.84 9.59 -4.23
N PRO A 380 10.43 10.79 -4.44
CA PRO A 380 10.61 11.79 -3.37
C PRO A 380 9.29 12.12 -2.68
N ILE A 381 9.30 12.39 -1.36
CA ILE A 381 8.08 12.45 -0.54
C ILE A 381 7.05 13.50 -1.01
N GLU A 382 7.52 14.62 -1.58
CA GLU A 382 6.69 15.68 -2.17
C GLU A 382 5.81 15.21 -3.34
N ASN A 383 6.25 14.19 -4.09
CA ASN A 383 5.60 13.80 -5.33
C ASN A 383 4.43 12.83 -5.09
N LYS A 384 3.25 13.13 -5.64
CA LYS A 384 2.09 12.22 -5.66
C LYS A 384 2.40 10.95 -6.46
N VAL A 385 2.84 11.09 -7.72
CA VAL A 385 3.28 10.00 -8.61
C VAL A 385 4.82 9.86 -8.66
N PRO A 386 5.42 8.67 -8.90
CA PRO A 386 6.87 8.49 -8.91
C PRO A 386 7.54 9.20 -10.09
N LEU A 387 8.85 9.46 -9.99
CA LEU A 387 9.64 10.05 -11.08
C LEU A 387 10.04 9.04 -12.16
N SER A 388 9.69 7.76 -12.02
CA SER A 388 9.95 6.72 -13.01
C SER A 388 8.97 5.56 -12.88
N THR A 389 8.08 5.42 -13.88
CA THR A 389 7.23 4.23 -14.06
C THR A 389 8.06 2.96 -14.20
N THR A 390 9.16 3.02 -14.96
CA THR A 390 10.09 1.91 -15.14
C THR A 390 10.63 1.41 -13.79
N GLY A 391 11.07 2.33 -12.92
CA GLY A 391 11.52 1.98 -11.57
C GLY A 391 10.42 1.37 -10.70
N LEU A 392 9.16 1.81 -10.84
CA LEU A 392 8.03 1.22 -10.12
C LEU A 392 7.73 -0.21 -10.61
N MET A 393 7.78 -0.45 -11.92
CA MET A 393 7.66 -1.80 -12.48
C MET A 393 8.77 -2.72 -11.98
N ASP A 394 10.02 -2.24 -11.89
CA ASP A 394 11.14 -3.04 -11.39
C ASP A 394 10.95 -3.41 -9.91
N VAL A 395 10.41 -2.50 -9.08
CA VAL A 395 10.01 -2.78 -7.69
C VAL A 395 8.92 -3.84 -7.63
N ILE A 396 7.86 -3.72 -8.44
CA ILE A 396 6.76 -4.71 -8.54
C ILE A 396 7.31 -6.08 -8.97
N LYS A 397 8.18 -6.13 -9.99
CA LYS A 397 8.82 -7.36 -10.48
C LYS A 397 9.69 -8.02 -9.39
N MET A 398 10.46 -7.25 -8.64
CA MET A 398 11.27 -7.78 -7.55
C MET A 398 10.41 -8.26 -6.37
N ALA A 399 9.34 -7.55 -6.01
CA ALA A 399 8.41 -7.96 -4.95
C ALA A 399 7.60 -9.22 -5.33
N ARG A 400 7.07 -9.31 -6.57
CA ARG A 400 6.41 -10.52 -7.10
C ARG A 400 7.39 -11.70 -7.19
N SER A 401 8.64 -11.46 -7.59
CA SER A 401 9.73 -12.47 -7.54
C SER A 401 10.04 -12.94 -6.13
N TRP A 402 10.01 -12.03 -5.15
CA TRP A 402 10.28 -12.35 -3.75
C TRP A 402 9.17 -13.20 -3.14
N ARG A 403 7.92 -12.73 -3.23
CA ARG A 403 6.73 -13.42 -2.70
C ARG A 403 6.66 -14.87 -3.20
N ARG A 404 6.89 -15.10 -4.50
CA ARG A 404 6.89 -16.44 -5.13
C ARG A 404 7.98 -17.40 -4.65
N ARG A 405 8.94 -16.95 -3.85
CA ARG A 405 10.01 -17.77 -3.25
C ARG A 405 9.95 -17.84 -1.72
N ALA A 406 8.87 -17.35 -1.11
CA ALA A 406 8.66 -17.59 0.30
C ALA A 406 8.59 -19.10 0.56
N PRO A 407 9.19 -19.61 1.65
CA PRO A 407 9.02 -21.01 2.04
C PRO A 407 7.55 -21.26 2.40
N ASP A 408 7.13 -22.52 2.42
CA ASP A 408 5.85 -22.99 2.99
C ASP A 408 4.62 -22.14 2.63
N ARG A 409 3.98 -22.46 1.49
CA ARG A 409 2.80 -21.76 0.95
C ARG A 409 3.04 -20.26 0.70
N PRO A 410 3.88 -19.88 -0.29
CA PRO A 410 4.07 -18.48 -0.67
C PRO A 410 2.77 -17.74 -1.01
N GLU A 411 1.74 -18.46 -1.45
CA GLU A 411 0.40 -17.97 -1.72
C GLU A 411 -0.39 -17.56 -0.45
N THR A 412 -0.04 -18.03 0.75
CA THR A 412 -0.70 -17.60 2.00
C THR A 412 0.07 -16.52 2.77
N LYS A 413 1.14 -15.96 2.20
CA LYS A 413 2.02 -15.00 2.91
C LYS A 413 1.79 -13.57 2.39
N PRO A 414 1.26 -12.66 3.23
CA PRO A 414 0.96 -11.29 2.83
C PRO A 414 2.24 -10.52 2.47
N THR A 415 2.06 -9.45 1.71
CA THR A 415 3.11 -8.47 1.42
C THR A 415 2.77 -7.17 2.13
N ILE A 416 3.61 -6.75 3.07
CA ILE A 416 3.45 -5.43 3.70
C ILE A 416 3.79 -4.38 2.65
N VAL A 417 2.91 -3.40 2.46
CA VAL A 417 3.14 -2.22 1.63
C VAL A 417 2.98 -0.98 2.50
N MET A 418 4.00 -0.12 2.52
CA MET A 418 4.00 1.08 3.35
C MET A 418 4.38 2.34 2.58
N SER A 419 3.93 3.47 3.11
CA SER A 419 4.41 4.81 2.78
C SER A 419 4.51 5.63 4.07
N HIS A 420 4.92 6.89 3.97
CA HIS A 420 4.90 7.84 5.07
C HIS A 420 3.57 7.93 5.85
N ASN A 421 2.42 7.61 5.23
CA ASN A 421 1.06 7.67 5.82
C ASN A 421 0.17 6.43 5.55
N GLY A 422 0.63 5.45 4.78
CA GLY A 422 -0.13 4.24 4.46
C GLY A 422 -1.33 4.45 3.53
N VAL A 423 -1.41 5.57 2.80
CA VAL A 423 -2.47 5.84 1.81
C VAL A 423 -1.85 6.16 0.43
N SER A 424 -2.57 6.86 -0.47
CA SER A 424 -2.00 7.47 -1.70
C SER A 424 -1.14 6.47 -2.51
N ARG A 425 0.19 6.60 -2.44
CA ARG A 425 1.23 5.72 -3.02
C ARG A 425 1.00 4.23 -2.84
N VAL A 426 0.53 3.82 -1.65
CA VAL A 426 0.25 2.40 -1.38
C VAL A 426 -0.90 1.92 -2.25
N GLY A 427 -1.90 2.77 -2.49
CA GLY A 427 -2.98 2.53 -3.43
C GLY A 427 -2.49 2.41 -4.86
N VAL A 428 -1.57 3.27 -5.30
CA VAL A 428 -0.95 3.16 -6.64
C VAL A 428 -0.23 1.82 -6.81
N TYR A 429 0.52 1.37 -5.81
CA TYR A 429 1.23 0.08 -5.88
C TYR A 429 0.28 -1.13 -5.84
N ILE A 430 -0.73 -1.11 -4.97
CA ILE A 430 -1.69 -2.22 -4.82
C ILE A 430 -2.63 -2.28 -6.02
N GLY A 431 -3.23 -1.16 -6.42
CA GLY A 431 -4.05 -1.08 -7.63
C GLY A 431 -3.29 -1.53 -8.88
N ALA A 432 -2.00 -1.18 -9.01
CA ALA A 432 -1.17 -1.69 -10.10
C ALA A 432 -0.95 -3.21 -10.02
N ASN A 433 -0.77 -3.81 -8.84
CA ASN A 433 -0.67 -5.28 -8.74
C ASN A 433 -2.00 -5.96 -9.08
N ILE A 434 -3.13 -5.45 -8.56
CA ILE A 434 -4.48 -6.00 -8.85
C ILE A 434 -4.74 -5.96 -10.37
N CYS A 435 -4.48 -4.83 -11.04
CA CYS A 435 -4.65 -4.73 -12.49
C CYS A 435 -3.65 -5.61 -13.27
N ILE A 436 -2.43 -5.82 -12.80
CA ILE A 436 -1.47 -6.75 -13.41
C ILE A 436 -1.97 -8.20 -13.30
N ASP A 437 -2.48 -8.61 -12.14
CA ASP A 437 -3.07 -9.94 -11.95
C ASP A 437 -4.32 -10.14 -12.83
N GLN A 438 -5.11 -9.08 -13.07
CA GLN A 438 -6.22 -9.10 -14.03
C GLN A 438 -5.74 -9.21 -15.49
N MET A 439 -4.69 -8.48 -15.89
CA MET A 439 -4.07 -8.62 -17.23
C MET A 439 -3.53 -10.04 -17.46
N ASP A 440 -2.87 -10.62 -16.45
CA ASP A 440 -2.33 -11.97 -16.47
C ASP A 440 -3.44 -13.05 -16.57
N THR A 441 -4.66 -12.78 -16.05
CA THR A 441 -5.77 -13.76 -15.94
C THR A 441 -6.86 -13.60 -17.01
N ASP A 442 -7.40 -12.39 -17.17
CA ASP A 442 -8.60 -12.08 -17.97
C ASP A 442 -8.29 -11.29 -19.26
N HIS A 443 -7.05 -10.79 -19.39
CA HIS A 443 -6.55 -10.01 -20.54
C HIS A 443 -7.21 -8.64 -20.74
N GLU A 444 -7.73 -8.08 -19.64
CA GLU A 444 -8.32 -6.75 -19.54
C GLU A 444 -7.90 -6.02 -18.25
N VAL A 445 -8.25 -4.74 -18.16
CA VAL A 445 -7.87 -3.83 -17.08
C VAL A 445 -9.08 -3.04 -16.59
N ASP A 446 -9.42 -3.18 -15.32
CA ASP A 446 -10.43 -2.38 -14.63
C ASP A 446 -9.86 -1.66 -13.41
N VAL A 447 -9.29 -0.48 -13.67
CA VAL A 447 -8.76 0.41 -12.62
C VAL A 447 -9.85 0.87 -11.65
N PHE A 448 -11.10 1.01 -12.09
CA PHE A 448 -12.20 1.46 -11.24
C PHE A 448 -12.52 0.41 -10.17
N HIS A 449 -12.76 -0.84 -10.57
CA HIS A 449 -13.06 -1.93 -9.65
C HIS A 449 -11.84 -2.33 -8.79
N ALA A 450 -10.62 -2.27 -9.33
CA ALA A 450 -9.40 -2.46 -8.55
C ALA A 450 -9.23 -1.39 -7.44
N VAL A 451 -9.51 -0.12 -7.75
CA VAL A 451 -9.45 0.97 -6.76
C VAL A 451 -10.59 0.87 -5.74
N LYS A 452 -11.80 0.52 -6.18
CA LYS A 452 -12.94 0.25 -5.29
C LYS A 452 -12.61 -0.84 -4.28
N MET A 453 -12.10 -1.98 -4.74
CA MET A 453 -11.77 -3.16 -3.92
C MET A 453 -10.84 -2.80 -2.75
N MET A 454 -9.69 -2.16 -3.02
CA MET A 454 -8.75 -1.81 -1.95
C MET A 454 -9.28 -0.72 -1.00
N ARG A 455 -10.17 0.16 -1.48
CA ARG A 455 -10.76 1.22 -0.67
C ARG A 455 -11.81 0.73 0.33
N ILE A 456 -12.31 -0.52 0.24
CA ILE A 456 -13.26 -1.09 1.23
C ILE A 456 -12.69 -1.04 2.66
N ASN A 457 -11.45 -1.49 2.87
CA ASN A 457 -10.81 -1.51 4.19
C ASN A 457 -9.97 -0.26 4.50
N ARG A 458 -9.64 0.58 3.49
CA ARG A 458 -8.95 1.87 3.69
C ARG A 458 -9.42 2.91 2.66
N PRO A 459 -10.57 3.58 2.88
CA PRO A 459 -11.20 4.48 1.90
C PRO A 459 -10.35 5.67 1.42
N GLN A 460 -9.23 5.95 2.09
CA GLN A 460 -8.27 7.00 1.78
C GLN A 460 -7.21 6.58 0.73
N LEU A 461 -7.19 5.33 0.25
CA LEU A 461 -6.29 4.90 -0.84
C LEU A 461 -6.70 5.57 -2.17
N ILE A 462 -5.71 6.10 -2.92
CA ILE A 462 -5.92 6.99 -4.08
C ILE A 462 -6.72 8.24 -3.69
N ASP A 463 -6.03 9.23 -3.12
CA ASP A 463 -6.64 10.51 -2.70
C ASP A 463 -6.73 11.54 -3.84
N MET A 464 -5.88 11.40 -4.87
CA MET A 464 -5.76 12.35 -5.98
C MET A 464 -6.15 11.73 -7.33
N LYS A 465 -6.85 12.51 -8.18
CA LYS A 465 -7.15 12.18 -9.57
C LYS A 465 -5.90 11.78 -10.38
N ASP A 466 -4.78 12.41 -10.08
CA ASP A 466 -3.49 12.18 -10.71
C ASP A 466 -2.96 10.75 -10.47
N GLU A 467 -3.18 10.21 -9.27
CA GLU A 467 -2.79 8.84 -8.90
C GLU A 467 -3.68 7.81 -9.60
N TYR A 468 -4.98 8.11 -9.74
CA TYR A 468 -5.93 7.31 -10.50
C TYR A 468 -5.61 7.27 -12.00
N LYS A 469 -5.36 8.43 -12.62
CA LYS A 469 -4.87 8.54 -14.01
C LYS A 469 -3.59 7.74 -14.21
N TYR A 470 -2.64 7.88 -13.28
CA TYR A 470 -1.34 7.24 -13.37
C TYR A 470 -1.40 5.70 -13.35
N LEU A 471 -2.42 5.08 -12.75
CA LEU A 471 -2.61 3.62 -12.86
C LEU A 471 -2.76 3.17 -14.32
N TYR A 472 -3.47 3.92 -15.17
CA TYR A 472 -3.53 3.63 -16.61
C TYR A 472 -2.18 3.80 -17.32
N ASP A 473 -1.37 4.79 -16.94
CA ASP A 473 -0.01 4.95 -17.47
C ASP A 473 0.91 3.79 -17.06
N VAL A 474 0.78 3.27 -15.82
CA VAL A 474 1.51 2.07 -15.37
C VAL A 474 1.05 0.84 -16.16
N MET A 475 -0.26 0.64 -16.38
CA MET A 475 -0.77 -0.51 -17.13
C MET A 475 -0.36 -0.47 -18.60
N LEU A 476 -0.40 0.69 -19.26
CA LEU A 476 0.11 0.83 -20.63
C LEU A 476 1.62 0.56 -20.71
N HIS A 477 2.41 1.05 -19.75
CA HIS A 477 3.85 0.80 -19.70
C HIS A 477 4.15 -0.68 -19.45
N TRP A 478 3.38 -1.34 -18.57
CA TRP A 478 3.47 -2.78 -18.31
C TRP A 478 3.13 -3.59 -19.57
N TYR A 479 2.02 -3.26 -20.23
CA TYR A 479 1.60 -3.86 -21.51
C TYR A 479 2.68 -3.74 -22.58
N MET A 480 3.19 -2.53 -22.85
CA MET A 480 4.17 -2.27 -23.90
C MET A 480 5.56 -2.87 -23.62
N THR A 481 5.87 -3.23 -22.36
CA THR A 481 7.20 -3.73 -21.97
C THR A 481 7.26 -5.21 -21.60
N ASN A 482 6.13 -5.91 -21.46
CA ASN A 482 6.13 -7.38 -21.43
C ASN A 482 6.03 -7.94 -22.86
N PRO A 483 7.03 -8.69 -23.36
CA PRO A 483 6.95 -9.32 -24.69
C PRO A 483 5.81 -10.33 -24.84
N GLU A 484 5.34 -10.92 -23.74
CA GLU A 484 4.33 -11.99 -23.75
C GLU A 484 2.96 -11.48 -24.20
N TYR A 485 2.57 -10.25 -23.82
CA TYR A 485 1.28 -9.68 -24.23
C TYR A 485 1.24 -9.21 -25.70
N ARG A 486 2.34 -9.31 -26.45
CA ARG A 486 2.36 -8.92 -27.88
C ARG A 486 1.42 -9.75 -28.75
N ILE A 487 0.98 -10.91 -28.27
CA ILE A 487 -0.05 -11.74 -28.92
C ILE A 487 -1.45 -11.11 -28.90
N TYR A 488 -1.66 -10.04 -28.12
CA TYR A 488 -2.91 -9.29 -28.04
C TYR A 488 -2.86 -7.95 -28.79
N ASP A 489 -1.70 -7.53 -29.30
CA ASP A 489 -1.66 -6.44 -30.27
C ASP A 489 -2.41 -6.88 -31.53
N LYS A 490 -3.26 -6.01 -32.06
CA LYS A 490 -3.91 -6.25 -33.34
C LYS A 490 -2.84 -6.22 -34.43
N ASP A 491 -2.89 -7.20 -35.33
CA ASP A 491 -2.18 -7.09 -36.61
C ASP A 491 -2.85 -5.97 -37.43
N ASP A 492 -2.22 -4.79 -37.48
CA ASP A 492 -2.65 -3.61 -38.27
C ASP A 492 -2.61 -3.85 -39.81
N THR A 493 -2.55 -5.12 -40.24
CA THR A 493 -2.37 -5.59 -41.62
C THR A 493 -3.55 -6.44 -42.14
N ALA A 494 -4.61 -6.61 -41.34
CA ALA A 494 -5.71 -7.54 -41.64
C ALA A 494 -6.94 -6.91 -42.34
N ASP A 495 -7.02 -5.58 -42.47
CA ASP A 495 -8.24 -4.85 -42.89
C ASP A 495 -8.24 -4.37 -44.37
N GLU A 496 -7.40 -4.93 -45.26
CA GLU A 496 -7.41 -4.59 -46.72
C GLU A 496 -7.86 -5.69 -47.69
N ASP A 497 -8.01 -6.97 -47.29
CA ASP A 497 -8.64 -7.99 -48.15
C ASP A 497 -9.61 -8.92 -47.40
N GLY A 498 -10.87 -8.91 -47.85
CA GLY A 498 -11.99 -9.58 -47.20
C GLY A 498 -12.13 -11.04 -47.62
N SER A 499 -11.26 -11.94 -47.14
CA SER A 499 -11.42 -13.38 -47.41
C SER A 499 -10.96 -14.34 -46.30
N ARG A 500 -11.96 -15.10 -45.80
CA ARG A 500 -11.89 -16.32 -44.96
C ARG A 500 -11.42 -16.18 -43.50
N PRO A 501 -11.97 -16.98 -42.56
CA PRO A 501 -11.51 -17.02 -41.17
C PRO A 501 -10.17 -17.75 -41.06
N SER A 502 -9.19 -17.16 -40.39
CA SER A 502 -7.85 -17.75 -40.25
C SER A 502 -7.78 -18.86 -39.19
N SER A 503 -6.98 -19.89 -39.46
CA SER A 503 -6.72 -21.04 -38.58
C SER A 503 -6.03 -20.69 -37.26
N ALA A 504 -5.51 -19.45 -37.13
CA ALA A 504 -4.89 -18.95 -35.91
C ALA A 504 -5.81 -19.04 -34.68
N ARG A 505 -7.12 -18.81 -34.84
CA ARG A 505 -8.09 -18.90 -33.72
C ARG A 505 -8.26 -20.32 -33.14
N GLN A 506 -7.95 -21.37 -33.91
CA GLN A 506 -7.87 -22.74 -33.39
C GLN A 506 -6.52 -22.99 -32.70
N SER A 507 -5.42 -22.62 -33.35
CA SER A 507 -4.05 -22.73 -32.79
C SER A 507 -3.90 -22.08 -31.41
N VAL A 508 -4.53 -20.92 -31.17
CA VAL A 508 -4.57 -20.28 -29.84
C VAL A 508 -5.29 -21.16 -28.81
N ARG A 509 -6.48 -21.69 -29.14
CA ARG A 509 -7.24 -22.59 -28.24
C ARG A 509 -6.51 -23.90 -27.93
N ASP A 510 -5.74 -24.43 -28.87
CA ASP A 510 -4.97 -25.66 -28.65
C ASP A 510 -3.71 -25.41 -27.79
N LYS A 511 -3.03 -24.26 -27.96
CA LYS A 511 -1.98 -23.81 -27.01
C LYS A 511 -2.52 -23.58 -25.61
N ASP A 512 -3.68 -22.94 -25.49
CA ASP A 512 -4.41 -22.76 -24.22
C ASP A 512 -4.65 -24.08 -23.48
N ARG A 513 -4.95 -25.14 -24.23
CA ARG A 513 -5.17 -26.48 -23.69
C ARG A 513 -3.86 -27.12 -23.22
N TRP A 514 -2.77 -26.92 -23.97
CA TRP A 514 -1.44 -27.43 -23.64
C TRP A 514 -0.83 -26.74 -22.41
N LEU A 515 -0.92 -25.41 -22.32
CA LEU A 515 -0.41 -24.63 -21.18
C LEU A 515 -1.14 -24.96 -19.87
N ARG A 516 -2.48 -25.10 -19.90
CA ARG A 516 -3.26 -25.58 -18.74
C ARG A 516 -2.88 -27.01 -18.35
N GLY A 517 -2.50 -27.84 -19.32
CA GLY A 517 -2.00 -29.20 -19.08
C GLY A 517 -0.69 -29.24 -18.29
N GLN A 518 0.24 -28.30 -18.51
CA GLN A 518 1.53 -28.29 -17.79
C GLN A 518 1.41 -27.90 -16.31
N ASN A 519 0.46 -27.02 -15.96
CA ASN A 519 0.23 -26.59 -14.57
C ASN A 519 -0.57 -27.60 -13.71
N SER A 520 -0.99 -28.74 -14.27
CA SER A 520 -1.89 -29.72 -13.61
C SER A 520 -1.21 -31.04 -13.20
N VAL A 521 0.12 -31.17 -13.38
CA VAL A 521 0.81 -32.46 -13.24
C VAL A 521 1.64 -32.55 -11.95
N ARG A 522 1.13 -33.38 -11.01
CA ARG A 522 1.68 -33.82 -9.70
C ARG A 522 1.26 -32.92 -8.52
N LYS A 523 0.78 -33.46 -7.39
CA LYS A 523 0.67 -34.89 -6.98
C LYS A 523 -0.45 -35.09 -5.94
N ASP A 524 -1.38 -36.02 -6.20
CA ASP A 524 -2.22 -36.59 -5.13
C ASP A 524 -1.41 -37.63 -4.32
N PRO A 525 -1.48 -37.62 -2.98
CA PRO A 525 -0.67 -38.49 -2.12
C PRO A 525 -1.33 -39.82 -1.70
N HIS A 526 -2.33 -40.33 -2.45
CA HIS A 526 -2.99 -41.61 -2.12
C HIS A 526 -3.23 -42.52 -3.34
N LYS A 527 -2.27 -43.41 -3.61
CA LYS A 527 -2.46 -44.80 -4.14
C LYS A 527 -1.10 -45.47 -4.38
N ILE A 528 -0.62 -46.22 -3.39
CA ILE A 528 0.28 -47.37 -3.60
C ILE A 528 -0.23 -48.49 -2.69
N ALA A 529 -0.93 -49.43 -3.31
CA ALA A 529 -1.27 -50.75 -2.79
C ALA A 529 -1.43 -51.68 -4.00
N ASP A 530 -1.00 -52.92 -3.83
CA ASP A 530 -1.31 -54.10 -4.67
C ASP A 530 -1.04 -54.01 -6.18
N ASN A 531 0.16 -54.44 -6.61
CA ASN A 531 0.33 -55.74 -7.27
C ASN A 531 1.80 -56.03 -7.64
N ASN A 532 2.21 -57.30 -7.47
CA ASN A 532 3.50 -57.93 -7.81
C ASN A 532 4.77 -57.20 -7.34
#